data_AF-A0A3D1H2K2-F1
#
_entry.id   AF-A0A3D1H2K2-F1
#
_cell.length_a   1.000
_cell.length_b   1.000
_cell.length_c   1.000
_cell.angle_alpha   90.00
_cell.angle_beta   90.00
_cell.angle_gamma   90.00
#
_symmetry.space_group_name_H-M   'P 1'
#
loop_
_entity.id
_entity.type
_entity.pdbx_description
1 polymer ?
#
loop_
_entity_poly.entity_id
_entity_poly.type
_entity_poly.pdbx_seq_one_letter_code
_entity_poly.pdbx_strand_id
1 'polypeptide(L)'
;MKKMYFMLLGALLSTAVMADNKQTVTIDGSQVSKTVKEITFDGDNVTLTYDDETTETQDMSLVKLSFAYITTGISNIETSNKVLAGKVFNLNGQLVGTSTQGLNKGIYIVNGKKVIIK
;
A
#
# COMPACT_ATOMS: atom_id res chain seq x y z
N MET A 1 -61.51 25.80 -4.54
CA MET A 1 -60.07 26.14 -4.61
C MET A 1 -59.37 25.64 -3.37
N LYS A 2 -58.39 24.74 -3.50
CA LYS A 2 -57.03 24.80 -2.90
C LYS A 2 -56.35 23.45 -3.18
N LYS A 3 -55.50 23.41 -4.21
CA LYS A 3 -54.71 22.23 -4.57
C LYS A 3 -53.51 22.16 -3.62
N MET A 4 -53.36 21.06 -2.88
CA MET A 4 -52.16 20.83 -2.07
C MET A 4 -51.17 20.05 -2.93
N TYR A 5 -50.11 20.74 -3.36
CA TYR A 5 -49.02 20.16 -4.15
C TYR A 5 -48.25 19.15 -3.30
N PHE A 6 -48.20 17.89 -3.78
CA PHE A 6 -47.18 16.93 -3.42
C PHE A 6 -45.84 17.41 -4.02
N MET A 7 -44.92 17.92 -3.20
CA MET A 7 -43.51 18.03 -3.58
C MET A 7 -42.77 16.80 -3.06
N LEU A 8 -42.64 15.81 -3.94
CA LEU A 8 -41.78 14.65 -3.77
C LEU A 8 -40.33 15.10 -4.04
N LEU A 9 -39.64 15.62 -3.01
CA LEU A 9 -38.22 15.95 -3.13
C LEU A 9 -37.40 14.67 -2.90
N GLY A 10 -37.21 13.91 -3.98
CA GLY A 10 -36.33 12.74 -4.01
C GLY A 10 -34.87 13.14 -3.82
N ALA A 11 -34.44 13.26 -2.56
CA ALA A 11 -33.03 13.28 -2.21
C ALA A 11 -32.47 11.87 -2.43
N LEU A 12 -31.98 11.62 -3.66
CA LEU A 12 -31.06 10.53 -3.94
C LEU A 12 -29.79 10.78 -3.12
N LEU A 13 -29.77 10.27 -1.89
CA LEU A 13 -28.56 10.14 -1.07
C LEU A 13 -27.59 9.26 -1.85
N SER A 14 -26.67 9.88 -2.58
CA SER A 14 -25.58 9.21 -3.26
C SER A 14 -24.63 8.72 -2.18
N THR A 15 -24.70 7.44 -1.83
CA THR A 15 -23.70 6.81 -0.96
C THR A 15 -22.39 6.75 -1.73
N ALA A 16 -21.49 7.68 -1.45
CA ALA A 16 -20.11 7.57 -1.92
C ALA A 16 -19.47 6.37 -1.22
N VAL A 17 -19.29 5.28 -1.97
CA VAL A 17 -18.47 4.15 -1.51
C VAL A 17 -17.03 4.60 -1.64
N MET A 18 -16.44 5.04 -0.52
CA MET A 18 -15.01 5.35 -0.47
C MET A 18 -14.20 4.06 -0.61
N ALA A 19 -13.11 4.12 -1.38
CA ALA A 19 -12.17 3.01 -1.47
C ALA A 19 -11.59 2.69 -0.08
N ASP A 20 -11.53 1.40 0.24
CA ASP A 20 -11.07 0.89 1.53
C ASP A 20 -9.57 1.16 1.71
N ASN A 21 -9.23 2.23 2.43
CA ASN A 21 -7.86 2.54 2.79
C ASN A 21 -7.35 1.53 3.83
N LYS A 22 -6.30 0.77 3.47
CA LYS A 22 -5.68 -0.25 4.33
C LYS A 22 -4.64 0.29 5.30
N GLN A 23 -4.42 1.61 5.32
CA GLN A 23 -3.59 2.27 6.31
C GLN A 23 -4.39 2.47 7.61
N THR A 24 -3.79 2.08 8.74
CA THR A 24 -4.28 2.38 10.09
C THR A 24 -3.23 3.19 10.82
N VAL A 25 -3.62 4.35 11.32
CA VAL A 25 -2.77 5.27 12.08
C VAL A 25 -3.23 5.25 13.53
N THR A 26 -2.30 5.07 14.47
CA THR A 26 -2.57 5.14 15.91
C THR A 26 -1.56 6.07 16.55
N ILE A 27 -2.03 7.04 17.31
CA ILE A 27 -1.21 7.99 18.07
C ILE A 27 -1.61 7.87 19.54
N ASP A 28 -0.65 7.55 20.40
CA ASP A 28 -0.87 7.37 21.84
C ASP A 28 -2.05 6.42 22.15
N GLY A 29 -2.09 5.29 21.42
CA GLY A 29 -3.15 4.28 21.56
C GLY A 29 -4.50 4.62 20.92
N SER A 30 -4.69 5.85 20.42
CA SER A 30 -5.94 6.27 19.77
C SER A 30 -5.84 6.23 18.25
N GLN A 31 -6.87 5.69 17.59
CA GLN A 31 -6.90 5.64 16.13
C GLN A 31 -7.19 7.02 15.54
N VAL A 32 -6.39 7.42 14.54
CA VAL A 32 -6.61 8.64 13.77
C VAL A 32 -7.34 8.29 12.48
N SER A 33 -8.48 8.93 12.24
CA SER A 33 -9.30 8.72 11.04
C SER A 33 -8.82 9.59 9.87
N LYS A 34 -7.53 9.52 9.54
CA LYS A 34 -6.91 10.23 8.41
C LYS A 34 -5.89 9.33 7.72
N THR A 35 -5.59 9.64 6.46
CA THR A 35 -4.55 8.97 5.70
C THR A 35 -3.26 9.78 5.80
N VAL A 36 -2.16 9.18 6.23
CA VAL A 36 -0.82 9.79 6.17
C VAL A 36 -0.24 9.60 4.76
N LYS A 37 0.11 10.70 4.10
CA LYS A 37 0.74 10.71 2.77
C LYS A 37 2.25 10.93 2.80
N GLU A 38 2.75 11.61 3.83
CA GLU A 38 4.18 11.90 4.00
C GLU A 38 4.55 11.81 5.48
N ILE A 39 5.76 11.33 5.74
CA ILE A 39 6.32 11.15 7.07
C ILE A 39 7.71 11.76 7.05
N THR A 40 7.96 12.71 7.94
CA THR A 40 9.29 13.32 8.16
C THR A 40 9.79 12.96 9.55
N PHE A 41 11.06 12.60 9.66
CA PHE A 41 11.71 12.26 10.93
C PHE A 41 12.72 13.35 11.30
N ASP A 42 12.66 13.84 12.54
CA ASP A 42 13.61 14.81 13.09
C ASP A 42 13.92 14.45 14.55
N GLY A 43 15.09 13.86 14.78
CA GLY A 43 15.47 13.30 16.07
C GLY A 43 14.47 12.24 16.54
N ASP A 44 13.92 12.44 17.73
CA ASP A 44 12.93 11.56 18.35
C ASP A 44 11.48 11.90 17.92
N ASN A 45 11.29 12.91 17.07
CA ASN A 45 9.98 13.34 16.60
C ASN A 45 9.68 12.81 15.20
N VAL A 46 8.39 12.64 14.93
CA VAL A 46 7.84 12.35 13.61
C VAL A 46 6.77 13.38 13.26
N THR A 47 6.87 13.97 12.07
CA THR A 47 5.82 14.81 11.49
C THR A 47 5.05 14.01 10.45
N LEU A 48 3.74 13.88 10.67
CA LEU A 48 2.80 13.24 9.76
C LEU A 48 2.10 14.32 8.94
N THR A 49 2.18 14.23 7.62
CA THR A 49 1.35 15.03 6.71
C THR A 49 0.23 14.14 6.20
N TYR A 50 -1.01 14.58 6.43
CA TYR A 50 -2.20 13.84 6.03
C TYR A 50 -2.66 14.20 4.60
N ASP A 51 -3.57 13.41 4.05
CA ASP A 51 -4.19 13.61 2.74
C ASP A 51 -4.99 14.92 2.63
N ASP A 52 -5.49 15.43 3.74
CA ASP A 52 -6.14 16.74 3.85
C ASP A 52 -5.15 17.91 4.01
N GLU A 53 -3.85 17.67 3.77
CA GLU A 53 -2.74 18.63 3.92
C GLU A 53 -2.46 19.10 5.36
N THR A 54 -3.22 18.61 6.36
CA THR A 54 -2.92 18.92 7.75
C THR A 54 -1.65 18.19 8.20
N THR A 55 -0.98 18.77 9.18
CA THR A 55 0.25 18.21 9.75
C THR A 55 0.17 18.11 11.25
N GLU A 56 0.83 17.10 11.81
CA GLU A 56 0.94 16.88 13.25
C GLU A 56 2.33 16.32 13.56
N THR A 57 2.98 16.88 14.57
CA THR A 57 4.27 16.37 15.06
C THR A 57 4.06 15.68 16.38
N GLN A 58 4.58 14.46 16.52
CA GLN A 58 4.46 13.65 17.71
C GLN A 58 5.80 13.02 18.06
N ASP A 59 5.93 12.61 19.33
CA ASP A 59 7.01 11.70 19.73
C ASP A 59 6.87 10.39 18.93
N MET A 60 7.96 9.97 18.28
CA MET A 60 7.98 8.80 17.41
C MET A 60 7.55 7.51 18.14
N SER A 61 7.77 7.41 19.45
CA SER A 61 7.37 6.26 20.25
C SER A 61 5.85 6.08 20.39
N LEU A 62 5.08 7.15 20.17
CA LEU A 62 3.63 7.15 20.29
C LEU A 62 2.91 6.80 18.99
N VAL A 63 3.62 6.84 17.85
CA VAL A 63 3.03 6.67 16.53
C VAL A 63 3.17 5.24 16.04
N LYS A 64 2.06 4.64 15.61
CA LYS A 64 2.02 3.35 14.91
C LYS A 64 1.31 3.49 13.58
N LEU A 65 1.97 3.04 12.53
CA LEU A 65 1.45 2.95 11.17
C LEU A 65 1.38 1.47 10.78
N SER A 66 0.18 1.00 10.45
CA SER A 66 -0.08 -0.36 9.98
C SER A 66 -0.67 -0.33 8.58
N PHE A 67 -0.21 -1.24 7.72
CA PHE A 67 -0.65 -1.34 6.33
C PHE A 67 -1.11 -2.77 6.05
N ALA A 68 -2.43 -2.95 5.95
CA ALA A 68 -3.04 -4.25 5.69
C ALA A 68 -3.21 -4.53 4.19
N TYR A 69 -2.15 -4.32 3.39
CA TYR A 69 -2.18 -4.69 1.98
C TYR A 69 -1.92 -6.18 1.79
N ILE A 70 -2.69 -6.82 0.92
CA ILE A 70 -2.31 -8.13 0.39
C ILE A 70 -1.07 -7.97 -0.49
N THR A 71 -0.14 -8.91 -0.44
CA THR A 71 1.03 -8.89 -1.32
C THR A 71 0.56 -8.94 -2.77
N THR A 72 0.73 -7.85 -3.51
CA THR A 72 0.50 -7.83 -4.96
C THR A 72 1.79 -8.27 -5.65
N GLY A 73 1.70 -9.34 -6.44
CA GLY A 73 2.77 -9.74 -7.35
C GLY A 73 2.71 -8.91 -8.64
N ILE A 74 3.80 -8.88 -9.39
CA ILE A 74 3.75 -8.42 -10.79
C ILE A 74 2.99 -9.50 -11.57
N SER A 75 1.73 -9.22 -11.93
CA SER A 75 0.85 -10.17 -12.64
C SER A 75 1.25 -10.35 -14.11
N ASN A 76 1.59 -9.25 -14.77
CA ASN A 76 2.02 -9.22 -16.17
C ASN A 76 3.41 -8.57 -16.27
N ILE A 77 4.30 -9.21 -17.02
CA ILE A 77 5.60 -8.65 -17.38
C ILE A 77 5.58 -8.47 -18.89
N GLU A 78 5.49 -7.22 -19.34
CA GLU A 78 5.76 -6.83 -20.72
C GLU A 78 7.29 -6.96 -20.94
N THR A 79 7.78 -8.16 -21.26
CA THR A 79 9.18 -8.34 -21.63
C THR A 79 9.34 -8.20 -23.13
N SER A 80 9.98 -7.13 -23.59
CA SER A 80 10.45 -6.99 -24.98
C SER A 80 11.54 -8.01 -25.34
N ASN A 81 12.15 -8.64 -24.32
CA ASN A 81 13.28 -9.55 -24.46
C ASN A 81 12.92 -10.99 -24.09
N LYS A 82 13.56 -11.94 -24.78
CA LYS A 82 13.43 -13.38 -24.55
C LYS A 82 13.79 -13.70 -23.10
N VAL A 83 12.82 -14.22 -22.33
CA VAL A 83 13.04 -14.70 -20.97
C VAL A 83 14.14 -15.75 -20.97
N LEU A 84 15.18 -15.55 -20.14
CA LEU A 84 16.30 -16.47 -20.01
C LEU A 84 15.87 -17.67 -19.15
N ALA A 85 15.21 -18.64 -19.79
CA ALA A 85 14.72 -19.84 -19.15
C ALA A 85 15.83 -20.54 -18.34
N GLY A 86 15.52 -20.90 -17.09
CA GLY A 86 16.44 -21.63 -16.23
C GLY A 86 17.59 -20.80 -15.67
N LYS A 87 17.53 -19.47 -15.73
CA LYS A 87 18.43 -18.58 -14.99
C LYS A 87 17.71 -17.97 -13.78
N VAL A 88 18.42 -17.92 -12.65
CA VAL A 88 17.95 -17.30 -11.40
C VAL A 88 18.79 -16.07 -11.12
N PHE A 89 18.15 -14.93 -10.95
CA PHE A 89 18.82 -13.68 -10.60
C PHE A 89 18.42 -13.21 -9.21
N ASN A 90 19.30 -12.49 -8.52
CA ASN A 90 18.90 -11.74 -7.33
C ASN A 90 18.26 -10.39 -7.73
N LEU A 91 17.84 -9.60 -6.73
CA LEU A 91 17.20 -8.30 -6.96
C LEU A 91 18.11 -7.25 -7.62
N ASN A 92 19.43 -7.44 -7.57
CA ASN A 92 20.40 -6.60 -8.25
C ASN A 92 20.60 -7.01 -9.73
N GLY A 93 19.86 -8.01 -10.23
CA GLY A 93 20.01 -8.54 -11.57
C GLY A 93 21.25 -9.41 -11.78
N GLN A 94 21.90 -9.87 -10.70
CA GLN A 94 23.08 -10.74 -10.79
C GLN A 94 22.63 -12.20 -10.93
N LEU A 95 23.24 -12.96 -11.84
CA LEU A 95 22.98 -14.39 -11.99
C LEU A 95 23.53 -15.15 -10.77
N VAL A 96 22.67 -15.86 -10.06
CA VAL A 96 23.01 -16.60 -8.83
C VAL A 96 22.80 -18.10 -8.94
N GLY A 97 22.26 -18.58 -10.06
CA GLY A 97 22.12 -20.02 -10.29
C GLY A 97 21.29 -20.34 -11.52
N THR A 98 21.17 -21.64 -11.77
CA THR A 98 20.29 -22.21 -12.81
C THR A 98 19.07 -22.93 -12.23
N SER A 99 18.97 -22.99 -10.90
CA SER A 99 17.80 -23.47 -10.16
C SER A 99 17.68 -22.71 -8.84
N THR A 100 16.51 -22.78 -8.20
CA THR A 100 16.28 -22.25 -6.85
C THR A 100 16.75 -23.20 -5.75
N GLN A 101 17.14 -24.43 -6.09
CA GLN A 101 17.54 -25.44 -5.11
C GLN A 101 18.85 -25.05 -4.42
N GLY A 102 18.86 -25.06 -3.08
CA GLY A 102 20.05 -24.73 -2.29
C GLY A 102 20.37 -23.24 -2.18
N LEU A 103 19.56 -22.36 -2.78
CA LEU A 103 19.65 -20.92 -2.52
C LEU A 103 19.11 -20.60 -1.12
N ASN A 104 19.69 -19.57 -0.50
CA ASN A 104 19.22 -19.05 0.77
C ASN A 104 17.78 -18.52 0.66
N LYS A 105 17.11 -18.39 1.80
CA LYS A 105 15.79 -17.76 1.88
C LYS A 105 15.85 -16.32 1.37
N GLY A 106 14.86 -15.90 0.58
CA GLY A 106 14.87 -14.58 -0.03
C GLY A 106 14.02 -14.47 -1.29
N ILE A 107 14.16 -13.33 -1.98
CA ILE A 107 13.45 -13.02 -3.22
C ILE A 107 14.41 -13.13 -4.41
N TYR A 108 13.97 -13.86 -5.44
CA TYR A 108 14.72 -14.11 -6.66
C TYR A 108 13.89 -13.81 -7.90
N ILE A 109 14.55 -13.60 -9.02
CA ILE A 109 13.93 -13.46 -10.34
C ILE A 109 14.16 -14.75 -11.12
N VAL A 110 13.09 -15.49 -11.40
CA VAL A 110 13.10 -16.73 -12.18
C VAL A 110 12.16 -16.56 -13.35
N ASN A 111 12.67 -16.73 -14.57
CA ASN A 111 11.89 -16.54 -15.79
C ASN A 111 11.16 -15.18 -15.83
N GLY A 112 11.85 -14.12 -15.39
CA GLY A 112 11.31 -12.76 -15.27
C GLY A 112 10.44 -12.53 -14.03
N LYS A 113 9.93 -13.58 -13.38
CA LYS A 113 9.00 -13.46 -12.24
C LYS A 113 9.72 -13.45 -10.90
N LYS A 114 9.21 -12.65 -9.96
CA LYS A 114 9.64 -12.69 -8.55
C LYS A 114 9.17 -14.01 -7.92
N VAL A 115 10.08 -14.72 -7.26
CA VAL A 115 9.84 -15.98 -6.54
C VAL A 115 10.41 -15.86 -5.13
N ILE A 116 9.66 -16.32 -4.13
CA ILE A 116 10.08 -16.33 -2.73
C ILE A 116 10.55 -17.75 -2.36
N ILE A 117 11.77 -17.85 -1.85
CA ILE A 117 12.30 -19.05 -1.20
C ILE A 117 12.12 -18.87 0.31
N LYS A 118 11.39 -19.80 0.94
CA LYS A 118 11.00 -19.74 2.36
C LYS A 118 11.90 -20.54 3.28
#